data_AF-A0A5N5TA24-F1
#
_entry.id   AF-A0A5N5TA24-F1
#
_cell.length_a   1.000
_cell.length_b   1.000
_cell.length_c   1.000
_cell.angle_alpha   90.00
_cell.angle_beta   90.00
_cell.angle_gamma   90.00
#
_symmetry.space_group_name_H-M   'P 1'
#
loop_
_entity.id
_entity.type
_entity.pdbx_description
1 polymer ?
#
loop_
_entity_poly.entity_id
_entity_poly.type
_entity_poly.pdbx_seq_one_letter_code
_entity_poly.pdbx_strand_id
1 'polypeptide(L)'
;MASYEKDMKGVCTELVKRAADEKLKVKGPVRLPTRKLRITTRKTPCGEGSKTWDRFQMRIHKRVIDLHSPSEVVKQITSISIEPDVDVEVTIAE
;
A
#
# COMPACT_ATOMS: atom_id res chain seq x y z
N MET A 1 -4.68 0.58 -2.67
CA MET A 1 -3.24 0.24 -2.83
C MET A 1 -2.63 -0.16 -1.50
N ALA A 2 -1.79 -1.19 -1.49
CA ALA A 2 -1.08 -1.69 -0.30
C ALA A 2 0.38 -2.03 -0.63
N SER A 3 1.30 -1.70 0.27
CA SER A 3 2.73 -2.04 0.15
C SER A 3 3.29 -2.51 1.49
N TYR A 4 4.31 -3.37 1.43
CA TYR A 4 5.13 -3.71 2.60
C TYR A 4 6.19 -2.63 2.88
N GLU A 5 6.58 -1.87 1.85
CA GLU A 5 7.53 -0.79 1.98
C GLU A 5 6.88 0.50 2.51
N LYS A 6 7.64 1.22 3.35
CA LYS A 6 7.19 2.46 3.99
C LYS A 6 7.04 3.61 2.98
N ASP A 7 7.79 3.56 1.88
CA ASP A 7 7.96 4.65 0.92
C ASP A 7 7.16 4.48 -0.38
N MET A 8 5.91 4.05 -0.29
CA MET A 8 4.91 4.17 -1.37
C MET A 8 4.47 5.63 -1.65
N LYS A 9 5.30 6.62 -1.31
CA LYS A 9 5.04 8.05 -1.54
C LYS A 9 5.25 8.43 -3.00
N GLY A 10 6.25 7.85 -3.66
CA GLY A 10 6.56 8.09 -5.08
C GLY A 10 5.34 7.79 -5.96
N VAL A 11 4.87 6.55 -5.91
CA VAL A 11 3.68 6.08 -6.66
C VAL A 11 2.45 6.91 -6.39
N CYS A 12 2.16 7.23 -5.12
CA CYS A 12 0.99 8.08 -4.80
C CYS A 12 1.10 9.47 -5.42
N THR A 13 2.30 10.05 -5.45
CA THR A 13 2.50 11.40 -5.97
C THR A 13 2.39 11.39 -7.49
N GLU A 14 2.92 10.36 -8.14
CA GLU A 14 2.81 10.19 -9.59
C GLU A 14 1.37 9.97 -10.04
N LEU A 15 0.61 9.11 -9.36
CA LEU A 15 -0.80 8.87 -9.65
C LEU A 15 -1.65 10.14 -9.52
N VAL A 16 -1.40 10.95 -8.48
CA VAL A 16 -2.11 12.23 -8.30
C VAL A 16 -1.74 13.22 -9.39
N LYS A 17 -0.47 13.28 -9.82
CA LYS A 17 -0.04 14.14 -10.92
C LYS A 17 -0.73 13.77 -12.23
N ARG A 18 -0.71 12.49 -12.60
CA ARG A 18 -1.36 12.00 -13.83
C ARG A 18 -2.87 12.26 -13.85
N ALA A 19 -3.53 12.03 -12.72
CA ALA A 19 -4.95 12.35 -12.59
C ALA A 19 -5.23 13.86 -12.71
N ALA A 20 -4.29 14.72 -12.30
CA ALA A 20 -4.38 16.16 -12.51
C ALA A 20 -4.13 16.57 -13.96
N ASP A 21 -3.20 15.92 -14.67
CA ASP A 21 -2.94 16.14 -16.09
C ASP A 21 -4.18 15.83 -16.96
N GLU A 22 -4.93 14.79 -16.60
CA GLU A 22 -6.20 14.42 -17.23
C GLU A 22 -7.41 15.25 -16.74
N LYS A 23 -7.19 16.26 -15.89
CA LYS A 23 -8.22 17.16 -15.32
C LYS A 23 -9.32 16.43 -14.54
N LEU A 24 -8.99 15.31 -13.90
CA LEU A 24 -9.93 14.58 -13.05
C LEU A 24 -10.05 15.21 -11.66
N LYS A 25 -11.23 15.09 -11.05
CA LYS A 25 -11.40 15.44 -9.64
C LYS A 25 -10.83 14.33 -8.76
N VAL A 26 -9.74 14.64 -8.06
CA VAL A 26 -9.03 13.71 -7.18
C VAL A 26 -9.29 14.08 -5.73
N LYS A 27 -9.71 13.10 -4.92
CA LYS A 27 -9.55 13.19 -3.48
C LYS A 27 -8.21 12.57 -3.13
N GLY A 28 -7.33 13.40 -2.58
CA GLY A 28 -5.92 13.05 -2.37
C GLY A 28 -5.69 11.79 -1.54
N PRO A 29 -4.46 11.24 -1.55
CA PRO A 29 -4.16 9.94 -0.96
C PRO A 29 -4.40 9.93 0.55
N VAL A 30 -5.47 9.25 0.97
CA VAL A 30 -5.82 9.03 2.37
C VAL A 30 -4.99 7.85 2.90
N ARG A 31 -4.24 8.10 3.99
CA ARG A 31 -3.48 7.06 4.68
C ARG A 31 -4.43 6.28 5.59
N LEU A 32 -4.60 4.99 5.30
CA LEU A 32 -5.28 4.10 6.22
C LEU A 32 -4.32 3.66 7.34
N PRO A 33 -4.86 3.26 8.51
CA PRO A 33 -4.06 2.73 9.59
C PRO A 33 -3.16 1.57 9.13
N THR A 34 -1.87 1.67 9.43
CA THR A 34 -0.90 0.62 9.08
C THR A 34 -1.18 -0.62 9.92
N ARG A 35 -1.44 -1.75 9.25
CA ARG A 35 -1.60 -3.03 9.94
C ARG A 35 -0.23 -3.56 10.32
N LYS A 36 -0.04 -3.89 11.61
CA LYS A 36 1.22 -4.41 12.16
C LYS A 36 1.04 -5.88 12.46
N LEU A 37 1.52 -6.75 11.57
CA LEU A 37 1.59 -8.18 11.84
C LEU A 37 2.80 -8.43 12.72
N ARG A 38 2.59 -9.03 13.90
CA ARG A 38 3.65 -9.26 14.89
C ARG A 38 3.77 -10.76 15.12
N ILE A 39 4.98 -11.28 14.97
CA ILE A 39 5.30 -12.66 15.28
C ILE A 39 6.40 -12.63 16.34
N THR A 40 6.13 -13.24 17.49
CA THR A 40 7.11 -13.38 18.57
C THR A 40 7.49 -14.83 18.71
N THR A 41 8.73 -15.16 18.37
CA THR A 41 9.25 -16.52 18.42
C THR A 41 10.38 -16.60 19.43
N ARG A 42 10.56 -17.79 20.00
CA ARG A 42 11.74 -18.06 20.82
C ARG A 42 12.96 -18.15 19.90
N LYS A 43 14.10 -17.60 20.33
CA LYS A 43 15.35 -17.70 19.57
C LYS A 43 15.82 -19.14 19.45
N THR A 44 15.68 -19.91 20.53
CA THR A 44 16.14 -21.29 20.59
C THR A 44 15.10 -22.26 20.03
N PRO A 45 15.51 -23.23 19.18
CA PRO A 45 14.59 -24.19 18.57
C PRO A 45 14.19 -25.33 19.53
N CYS A 46 15.08 -25.76 20.42
CA CYS A 46 14.87 -26.86 21.36
C CYS A 46 14.30 -26.43 22.73
N GLY A 47 14.19 -25.12 22.96
CA GLY A 47 13.65 -24.60 24.22
C GLY A 47 14.59 -24.66 25.42
N GLU A 48 15.86 -25.00 25.23
CA GLU A 48 16.90 -24.91 26.26
C GLU A 48 17.61 -23.54 26.26
N GLY A 49 18.31 -23.25 27.35
CA GLY A 49 19.08 -22.02 27.55
C GLY A 49 18.23 -20.78 27.90
N SER A 50 18.85 -19.60 27.84
CA SER A 50 18.26 -18.33 28.27
C SER A 50 16.95 -18.01 27.52
N LYS A 51 15.93 -17.57 28.27
CA LYS A 51 14.60 -17.20 27.76
C LYS A 51 14.67 -15.92 26.91
N THR A 52 15.12 -16.07 25.67
CA THR A 52 15.28 -15.00 24.71
C THR A 52 14.24 -15.12 23.59
N TRP A 53 13.71 -13.97 23.18
CA TRP A 53 12.58 -13.88 22.24
C TRP A 53 12.93 -12.89 21.14
N ASP A 54 12.64 -13.25 19.90
CA ASP A 54 12.64 -12.34 18.77
C ASP A 54 11.25 -11.79 18.53
N ARG A 55 11.20 -10.52 18.09
CA ARG A 55 9.95 -9.82 17.79
C ARG A 55 10.00 -9.35 16.34
N PHE A 56 9.53 -10.20 15.45
CA PHE A 56 9.41 -9.87 14.04
C PHE A 56 8.14 -9.04 13.80
N GLN A 57 8.24 -8.06 12.91
CA GLN A 57 7.13 -7.23 12.53
C GLN A 57 7.09 -7.03 11.03
N MET A 58 5.95 -7.33 10.42
CA MET A 58 5.62 -6.91 9.07
C MET A 58 4.62 -5.76 9.15
N ARG A 59 4.85 -4.70 8.37
CA ARG A 59 4.02 -3.49 8.35
C ARG A 59 3.39 -3.36 6.99
N ILE A 60 2.07 -3.43 6.93
CA ILE A 60 1.32 -3.24 5.69
C ILE A 60 0.79 -1.82 5.68
N HIS A 61 1.29 -1.03 4.74
CA HIS A 61 0.89 0.36 4.52
C HIS A 61 -0.20 0.40 3.45
N LYS A 62 -1.43 0.77 3.84
CA LYS A 62 -2.56 0.90 2.92
C LYS A 62 -2.90 2.37 2.69
N ARG A 63 -3.14 2.73 1.43
CA ARG A 63 -3.62 4.05 1.02
C ARG A 63 -4.77 3.93 0.03
N VAL A 64 -5.65 4.91 0.07
CA VAL A 64 -6.81 5.04 -0.83
C VAL A 64 -6.72 6.38 -1.53
N ILE A 65 -6.99 6.38 -2.83
CA ILE A 65 -7.17 7.58 -3.65
C ILE A 65 -8.56 7.44 -4.25
N ASP A 66 -9.39 8.46 -4.08
CA ASP A 66 -10.72 8.48 -4.71
C ASP A 66 -10.64 9.34 -5.98
N LEU A 67 -11.08 8.77 -7.09
CA LEU A 67 -11.14 9.42 -8.40
C LEU A 67 -12.58 9.46 -8.85
N HIS A 68 -13.04 10.62 -9.33
CA HIS A 68 -14.34 10.71 -9.99
C HIS A 68 -14.14 10.78 -11.50
N SER A 69 -14.28 9.63 -12.16
CA SER A 69 -14.09 9.47 -13.61
C SER A 69 -14.75 8.18 -14.10
N PRO A 70 -15.00 8.06 -15.43
CA PRO A 70 -15.42 6.79 -16.02
C PRO A 70 -14.35 5.71 -15.86
N SER A 71 -14.76 4.45 -15.74
CA SER A 71 -13.88 3.31 -15.43
C SER A 71 -12.79 3.05 -16.47
N GLU A 72 -12.98 3.46 -17.72
CA GLU A 72 -11.99 3.30 -18.79
C GLU A 72 -10.74 4.12 -18.54
N VAL A 73 -10.92 5.38 -18.12
CA VAL A 73 -9.83 6.31 -17.84
C VAL A 73 -9.04 5.84 -16.62
N VAL A 74 -9.72 5.35 -15.57
CA VAL A 74 -9.06 4.80 -14.37
C VAL A 74 -8.15 3.62 -14.73
N LYS A 75 -8.60 2.71 -15.59
CA LYS A 75 -7.80 1.55 -16.01
C LYS A 75 -6.53 1.96 -16.75
N GLN A 76 -6.59 2.99 -17.58
CA GLN A 76 -5.44 3.53 -18.33
C GLN A 76 -4.39 4.15 -17.41
N ILE A 77 -4.81 4.92 -16.40
CA ILE A 77 -3.89 5.53 -15.43
C ILE A 77 -3.18 4.45 -14.60
N THR A 78 -3.90 3.41 -14.18
CA THR A 78 -3.36 2.37 -13.29
C THR A 78 -2.42 1.37 -13.98
N SER A 79 -2.60 1.09 -15.27
CA SER A 79 -1.83 0.06 -15.98
C SER A 79 -0.36 0.43 -16.21
N ILE A 80 -0.03 1.73 -16.19
CA ILE A 80 1.31 2.23 -16.56
C ILE A 80 2.24 2.35 -15.33
N SER A 81 1.72 2.22 -14.09
CA SER A 81 2.47 2.55 -12.85
C SER A 81 2.63 1.38 -11.88
N ILE A 82 2.59 0.13 -12.37
CA ILE A 82 2.76 -1.06 -11.53
C ILE A 82 4.25 -1.18 -11.16
N GLU A 83 4.64 -0.50 -10.08
CA GLU A 83 5.90 -0.75 -9.39
C GLU A 83 5.80 -2.12 -8.70
N PRO A 84 6.82 -2.99 -8.77
CA PRO A 84 6.70 -4.41 -8.38
C PRO A 84 6.32 -4.63 -6.91
N ASP A 85 6.53 -3.62 -6.07
CA ASP A 85 6.40 -3.73 -4.61
C ASP A 85 5.07 -3.15 -4.08
N VAL A 86 4.20 -2.73 -5.00
CA VAL A 86 2.95 -2.04 -4.70
C VAL A 86 1.77 -2.77 -5.32
N ASP A 87 0.90 -3.30 -4.46
CA ASP A 87 -0.34 -3.94 -4.88
C ASP A 87 -1.45 -2.88 -5.05
N VAL A 88 -2.03 -2.82 -6.24
CA VAL A 88 -3.03 -1.83 -6.65
C VAL A 88 -4.35 -2.53 -6.97
N GLU A 89 -5.30 -2.39 -6.05
CA GLU A 89 -6.68 -2.83 -6.25
C GLU A 89 -7.56 -1.62 -6.64
N VAL A 90 -8.38 -1.80 -7.68
CA VAL A 90 -9.33 -0.80 -8.18
C VAL A 90 -10.75 -1.26 -7.86
N THR A 91 -11.50 -0.43 -7.15
CA THR A 91 -12.92 -0.66 -6.85
C THR A 91 -13.76 0.41 -7.54
N ILE A 92 -14.75 -0.03 -8.32
CA ILE A 92 -15.73 0.88 -8.95
C ILE A 92 -16.93 0.94 -8.00
N ALA A 93 -17.21 2.13 -7.47
CA ALA A 93 -18.47 2.40 -6.80
C ALA A 93 -19.46 2.89 -7.88
N GLU A 94 -20.62 2.24 -7.96
CA GLU A 94 -21.75 2.72 -8.78
C GLU A 94 -22.34 4.03 -8.24
#